data_AF-A0A9N9IUG5-F1
#
_entry.id   AF-A0A9N9IUG5-F1
#
_cell.length_a   1.000
_cell.length_b   1.000
_cell.length_c   1.000
_cell.angle_alpha   90.00
_cell.angle_beta   90.00
_cell.angle_gamma   90.00
#
_symmetry.space_group_name_H-M   'P 1'
#
loop_
_entity.id
_entity.type
_entity.pdbx_description
1 polymer ?
#
loop_
_entity_poly.entity_id
_entity_poly.type
_entity_poly.pdbx_seq_one_letter_code
_entity_poly.pdbx_strand_id
1 'polypeptide(L)'
;GGFVKGFVQASVQMKSSLTGRKRKAEEIDNERVVDKVFVIVTDAREWYCMEYILNEERKPSFKLSESVSVVYKSDNMQNMVEGVLSRIVWLLEEAQKPVDASQIDEQTR
;
A
#
# COMPACT_ATOMS: atom_id res chain seq x y z
N GLY A 1 1.35 14.36 -16.18
CA GLY A 1 0.87 15.11 -14.99
C GLY A 1 1.80 14.87 -13.82
N GLY A 2 1.90 15.82 -12.89
CA GLY A 2 2.84 15.74 -11.74
C GLY A 2 2.57 14.58 -10.77
N PHE A 3 1.31 14.16 -10.66
CA PHE A 3 0.88 13.08 -9.76
C PHE A 3 1.58 11.74 -10.02
N VAL A 4 1.54 11.23 -11.26
CA VAL A 4 2.16 9.95 -11.64
C VAL A 4 3.67 9.96 -11.37
N LYS A 5 4.35 11.08 -11.65
CA LYS A 5 5.78 11.22 -11.37
C LYS A 5 6.07 11.16 -9.86
N GLY A 6 5.27 11.86 -9.05
CA GLY A 6 5.37 11.82 -7.60
C GLY A 6 5.10 10.42 -7.03
N PHE A 7 4.09 9.73 -7.56
CA PHE A 7 3.76 8.34 -7.21
C PHE A 7 4.89 7.36 -7.51
N VAL A 8 5.48 7.43 -8.71
CA VAL A 8 6.62 6.59 -9.08
C VAL A 8 7.82 6.86 -8.17
N GLN A 9 8.08 8.13 -7.84
CA GLN A 9 9.18 8.47 -6.92
C GLN A 9 8.95 7.95 -5.50
N ALA A 10 7.74 8.12 -4.96
CA ALA A 10 7.37 7.65 -3.63
C ALA A 10 7.44 6.12 -3.52
N SER A 11 6.95 5.40 -4.54
CA SER A 11 7.00 3.93 -4.57
C SER A 11 8.42 3.38 -4.68
N VAL A 12 9.30 4.03 -5.46
CA VAL A 12 10.73 3.68 -5.54
C VAL A 12 11.44 3.90 -4.21
N GLN A 13 11.19 5.03 -3.53
CA GLN A 13 11.76 5.29 -2.20
C GLN A 13 11.27 4.28 -1.17
N MET A 14 9.97 3.99 -1.15
CA MET A 14 9.40 3.00 -0.25
C MET A 14 10.00 1.61 -0.48
N LYS A 15 10.07 1.17 -1.74
CA LYS A 15 10.71 -0.10 -2.10
C LYS A 15 12.16 -0.14 -1.60
N SER A 16 12.92 0.93 -1.81
CA SER A 16 14.29 1.02 -1.32
C SER A 16 14.40 0.92 0.21
N SER A 17 13.46 1.49 0.97
CA SER A 17 13.44 1.37 2.43
C SER A 17 13.07 -0.04 2.91
N LEU A 18 12.19 -0.73 2.17
CA LEU A 18 11.75 -2.09 2.48
C LEU A 18 12.75 -3.17 2.07
N THR A 19 13.48 -2.97 0.96
CA THR A 19 14.41 -3.98 0.41
C THR A 19 15.88 -3.62 0.56
N GLY A 20 16.21 -2.40 0.96
CA GLY A 20 17.55 -1.82 0.86
C GLY A 20 18.21 -1.57 2.21
N ARG A 21 18.43 -2.62 3.00
CA ARG A 21 19.39 -2.57 4.12
C ARG A 21 20.70 -3.20 3.66
N LYS A 22 21.59 -2.41 3.04
CA LYS A 22 23.00 -2.82 2.89
C LYS A 22 23.64 -2.86 4.28
N ARG A 23 23.63 -4.02 4.95
CA ARG A 23 24.43 -4.23 6.17
C ARG A 23 25.84 -4.65 5.77
N LYS A 24 26.84 -4.17 6.51
CA LYS A 24 28.11 -4.89 6.59
C LYS A 24 27.80 -6.27 7.18
N ALA A 25 28.43 -7.31 6.61
CA ALA A 25 28.29 -8.68 7.07
C ALA A 25 28.47 -8.75 8.59
N GLU A 26 27.72 -9.63 9.26
CA GLU A 26 27.69 -9.89 10.71
C GLU A 26 26.53 -9.24 11.49
N GLU A 27 25.28 -9.51 11.09
CA GLU A 27 24.16 -9.69 12.04
C GLU A 27 22.95 -10.32 11.31
N ILE A 28 22.88 -11.65 11.40
CA ILE A 28 21.67 -12.47 11.21
C ILE A 28 20.99 -12.42 12.60
N ASP A 29 19.75 -12.04 12.84
CA ASP A 29 18.49 -12.54 12.29
C ASP A 29 17.35 -11.68 12.89
N ASN A 30 16.12 -11.80 12.36
CA ASN A 30 14.92 -11.00 12.61
C ASN A 30 14.89 -9.66 11.88
N GLU A 31 15.23 -9.72 10.60
CA GLU A 31 14.71 -8.75 9.64
C GLU A 31 13.18 -8.86 9.67
N ARG A 32 12.48 -7.81 10.14
CA ARG A 32 11.03 -7.69 9.98
C ARG A 32 10.73 -7.68 8.49
N VAL A 33 10.60 -8.86 7.88
CA VAL A 33 10.13 -9.01 6.51
C VAL A 33 8.64 -8.68 6.58
N VAL A 34 8.31 -7.47 6.12
CA VAL A 34 6.92 -7.06 6.02
C VAL A 34 6.41 -7.64 4.70
N ASP A 35 5.68 -8.76 4.79
CA ASP A 35 5.14 -9.47 3.62
C ASP A 35 4.07 -8.65 2.88
N LYS A 36 3.37 -7.77 3.61
CA LYS A 36 2.32 -6.91 3.07
C LYS A 36 2.35 -5.51 3.67
N VAL A 37 2.35 -4.49 2.80
CA VAL A 37 2.29 -3.07 3.17
C VAL A 37 1.10 -2.43 2.45
N PHE A 38 0.31 -1.65 3.18
CA PHE A 38 -0.75 -0.80 2.62
C PHE A 38 -0.30 0.66 2.61
N VAL A 39 -0.59 1.37 1.52
CA VAL A 39 -0.19 2.77 1.32
C VAL A 39 -1.38 3.57 0.85
N ILE A 40 -1.55 4.76 1.42
CA ILE A 40 -2.52 5.75 0.93
C ILE A 40 -1.76 6.79 0.13
N VAL A 41 -2.19 7.01 -1.11
CA VAL A 41 -1.63 8.02 -2.01
C VAL A 41 -2.72 9.01 -2.34
N THR A 42 -2.48 10.30 -2.11
CA THR A 42 -3.47 11.35 -2.40
C THR A 42 -2.83 12.65 -2.83
N ASP A 43 -3.52 13.39 -3.70
CA ASP A 43 -3.23 14.78 -4.04
C ASP A 43 -4.19 15.78 -3.35
N ALA A 44 -4.85 15.33 -2.27
CA ALA A 44 -5.95 15.94 -1.53
C ALA A 44 -7.31 15.95 -2.25
N ARG A 45 -7.38 15.66 -3.55
CA ARG A 45 -8.65 15.53 -4.29
C ARG A 45 -9.01 14.08 -4.53
N GLU A 46 -8.03 13.29 -4.95
CA GLU A 46 -8.18 11.87 -5.23
C GLU A 46 -7.37 11.06 -4.22
N TRP A 47 -7.94 9.95 -3.76
CA TRP A 47 -7.35 9.05 -2.78
C TRP A 47 -7.26 7.66 -3.36
N TYR A 48 -6.04 7.11 -3.42
CA TYR A 48 -5.75 5.78 -3.89
C TYR A 48 -5.20 4.93 -2.74
N CYS A 49 -5.60 3.67 -2.71
CA CYS A 49 -5.03 2.68 -1.81
C CYS A 49 -4.13 1.75 -2.63
N MET A 50 -2.87 1.63 -2.25
CA MET A 50 -1.93 0.73 -2.87
C MET A 50 -1.56 -0.39 -1.90
N GLU A 51 -1.68 -1.63 -2.35
CA GLU A 51 -1.15 -2.80 -1.67
C GLU A 51 0.20 -3.15 -2.29
N TYR A 52 1.20 -3.34 -1.44
CA TYR A 52 2.51 -3.89 -1.78
C TYR A 52 2.63 -5.24 -1.10
N ILE A 53 2.85 -6.28 -1.87
CA ILE A 53 3.03 -7.65 -1.35
C ILE A 53 4.37 -8.16 -1.83
N LEU A 54 5.12 -8.79 -0.92
CA LEU A 54 6.31 -9.55 -1.25
C LEU A 54 5.91 -11.01 -1.44
N ASN A 55 6.03 -11.55 -2.66
CA ASN A 55 5.77 -12.97 -2.88
C ASN A 55 6.93 -13.84 -2.37
N GLU A 56 6.77 -15.16 -2.41
CA GLU A 56 7.78 -16.14 -1.97
C GLU A 56 9.13 -15.98 -2.70
N GLU A 57 9.11 -15.56 -3.96
CA GLU A 57 10.31 -15.26 -4.77
C GLU A 57 10.97 -13.91 -4.40
N ARG A 58 10.48 -13.22 -3.36
CA ARG A 58 10.88 -11.86 -2.96
C ARG A 58 10.71 -10.82 -4.06
N LYS A 59 9.79 -11.07 -4.98
CA LYS A 59 9.39 -10.15 -6.04
C LYS A 59 8.22 -9.31 -5.53
N PRO A 60 8.31 -7.97 -5.63
CA PRO A 60 7.23 -7.10 -5.22
C PRO A 60 6.08 -7.15 -6.24
N SER A 61 4.86 -7.32 -5.75
CA SER A 61 3.63 -7.06 -6.49
C SER A 61 2.94 -5.82 -5.95
N PHE A 62 2.30 -5.08 -6.85
CA PHE A 62 1.61 -3.84 -6.52
C PHE A 62 0.18 -3.94 -7.03
N LYS A 63 -0.79 -3.64 -6.15
CA LYS A 63 -2.20 -3.51 -6.52
C LYS A 63 -2.68 -2.12 -6.15
N LEU A 64 -3.23 -1.39 -7.11
CA LEU A 64 -3.82 -0.08 -6.88
C LEU A 64 -5.33 -0.21 -6.89
N SER A 65 -6.01 0.37 -5.90
CA SER A 65 -7.46 0.47 -5.90
C SER A 65 -7.96 1.53 -6.87
N GLU A 66 -9.26 1.50 -7.14
CA GLU A 66 -9.95 2.66 -7.69
C GLU A 66 -9.80 3.87 -6.75
N SER A 67 -9.81 5.07 -7.33
CA SER A 67 -9.71 6.32 -6.59
C SER A 67 -11.03 6.70 -5.96
N VAL A 68 -10.99 7.19 -4.73
CA VAL A 68 -12.11 7.91 -4.11
C VAL A 68 -11.81 9.41 -4.17
N SER A 69 -12.74 10.19 -4.72
CA SER A 69 -12.57 11.64 -4.85
C SER A 69 -13.36 12.41 -3.79
N VAL A 70 -12.78 13.46 -3.22
CA VAL A 70 -13.47 14.40 -2.32
C VAL A 70 -13.49 15.78 -2.95
N VAL A 71 -14.69 16.31 -3.20
CA VAL A 71 -14.87 17.65 -3.76
C VAL A 71 -15.23 18.63 -2.64
N TYR A 72 -14.34 19.60 -2.41
CA TYR A 72 -14.57 20.62 -1.40
C TYR A 72 -15.76 21.53 -1.77
N LYS A 73 -16.54 21.94 -0.77
CA LYS A 73 -17.83 22.65 -0.85
C LYS A 73 -18.91 21.96 -1.70
N SER A 74 -18.82 20.65 -1.95
CA SER A 74 -19.93 19.90 -2.53
C SER A 74 -21.00 19.60 -1.48
N ASP A 75 -22.27 19.65 -1.89
CA ASP A 75 -23.40 19.21 -1.05
C ASP A 75 -23.29 17.72 -0.66
N ASN A 76 -22.56 16.92 -1.45
CA ASN A 76 -22.31 15.51 -1.20
C ASN A 76 -20.96 15.23 -0.50
N MET A 77 -20.26 16.27 -0.03
CA MET A 77 -18.92 16.11 0.55
C MET A 77 -18.90 15.16 1.74
N GLN A 78 -19.90 15.23 2.62
CA GLN A 78 -19.98 14.37 3.79
C GLN A 78 -19.94 12.89 3.40
N ASN A 79 -20.74 12.49 2.42
CA ASN A 79 -20.77 11.12 1.92
C ASN A 79 -19.44 10.72 1.26
N MET A 80 -18.77 11.64 0.55
CA MET A 80 -17.45 11.38 -0.04
C MET A 80 -16.38 11.16 1.05
N VAL A 81 -16.38 11.99 2.09
CA VAL A 81 -15.47 11.87 3.24
C VAL A 81 -15.73 10.58 4.00
N GLU A 82 -16.99 10.24 4.23
CA GLU A 82 -17.38 8.98 4.86
C GLU A 82 -16.89 7.77 4.04
N GLY A 83 -16.97 7.83 2.71
CA GLY A 83 -16.40 6.80 1.83
C GLY A 83 -14.89 6.64 1.99
N VAL A 84 -14.14 7.74 2.06
CA VAL A 84 -12.67 7.70 2.30
C VAL A 84 -12.37 7.11 3.67
N LEU A 85 -13.04 7.58 4.72
CA LEU A 85 -12.83 7.10 6.09
C LEU A 85 -13.18 5.62 6.23
N SER A 86 -14.29 5.18 5.64
CA SER A 86 -14.68 3.76 5.61
C SER A 86 -13.61 2.90 4.95
N ARG A 87 -12.99 3.39 3.86
CA ARG A 87 -11.90 2.69 3.19
C ARG A 87 -10.64 2.61 4.05
N ILE A 88 -10.31 3.67 4.78
CA ILE A 88 -9.16 3.70 5.70
C ILE A 88 -9.38 2.72 6.86
N VAL A 89 -10.58 2.73 7.48
CA VAL A 89 -10.92 1.78 8.55
C VAL A 89 -10.78 0.34 8.04
N TRP A 90 -11.35 0.03 6.88
CA TRP A 90 -11.21 -1.29 6.25
C TRP A 90 -9.75 -1.69 6.01
N LEU A 91 -8.91 -0.77 5.52
CA LEU A 91 -7.47 -1.03 5.33
C LEU A 91 -6.75 -1.31 6.65
N LEU A 92 -7.06 -0.57 7.71
CA LEU A 92 -6.46 -0.76 9.03
C LEU A 92 -6.88 -2.11 9.63
N GLU A 93 -8.11 -2.55 9.39
CA GLU A 93 -8.57 -3.89 9.76
C GLU A 93 -7.84 -4.97 8.96
N GLU A 94 -7.71 -4.80 7.65
CA GLU A 94 -7.02 -5.74 6.75
C GLU A 94 -5.53 -5.87 7.11
N ALA A 95 -4.86 -4.78 7.47
CA ALA A 95 -3.46 -4.77 7.89
C ALA A 95 -3.20 -5.48 9.22
N GLN A 96 -4.24 -5.68 10.04
CA GLN A 96 -4.15 -6.39 11.32
C GLN A 96 -4.41 -7.89 11.18
N LYS A 97 -4.92 -8.35 10.04
CA LYS A 97 -5.14 -9.77 9.79
C LYS A 97 -3.79 -10.49 9.69
N PRO A 98 -3.66 -11.70 10.27
CA PRO A 98 -2.51 -12.53 10.00
C PRO A 98 -2.45 -12.86 8.51
N VAL A 99 -1.25 -12.89 7.94
CA VAL A 99 -1.06 -13.32 6.54
C VAL A 99 -1.36 -14.81 6.50
N ASP A 100 -2.49 -15.19 5.91
CA ASP A 100 -2.84 -16.59 5.69
C ASP A 100 -1.85 -17.17 4.65
N ALA A 101 -1.04 -18.13 5.07
CA ALA A 101 -0.10 -18.86 4.21
C ALA A 101 -0.79 -19.56 3.01
N SER A 102 -2.12 -19.69 3.05
CA SER A 102 -2.94 -20.27 1.99
C SER A 102 -3.20 -19.34 0.79
N GLN A 103 -3.01 -18.02 0.91
CA GLN A 103 -3.34 -17.09 -0.20
C GLN A 103 -2.24 -16.94 -1.24
N ILE A 104 -1.07 -17.53 -1.01
CA ILE A 104 0.07 -17.44 -1.93
C ILE A 104 -0.12 -18.41 -3.12
N ASP A 105 -0.85 -19.50 -2.91
CA ASP A 105 -0.98 -20.61 -3.87
C ASP A 105 -2.11 -20.42 -4.90
N GLU A 106 -3.05 -19.49 -4.68
CA GLU A 106 -4.24 -19.33 -5.53
C GLU A 106 -4.16 -18.19 -6.56
N GLN A 107 -3.01 -17.51 -6.69
CA GLN A 107 -2.77 -16.49 -7.73
C GLN A 107 -1.85 -16.99 -8.87
N THR A 108 -1.61 -18.31 -8.94
CA THR A 108 -0.79 -18.96 -9.99
C THR A 108 -1.61 -19.94 -10.85
N ARG A 109 -2.82 -19.55 -11.27
CA ARG A 109 -3.50 -20.25 -12.36
C ARG A 109 -4.21 -19.31 -13.32
#